data_AF-A0A7S0W5Z5-F1
#
_entry.id   AF-A0A7S0W5Z5-F1
#
_cell.length_a   1.000
_cell.length_b   1.000
_cell.length_c   1.000
_cell.angle_alpha   90.00
_cell.angle_beta   90.00
_cell.angle_gamma   90.00
#
_symmetry.space_group_name_H-M   'P 1'
#
loop_
_entity.id
_entity.type
_entity.pdbx_description
1 polymer ?
#
loop_
_entity_poly.entity_id
_entity_poly.type
_entity_poly.pdbx_seq_one_letter_code
_entity_poly.pdbx_strand_id
1 'polypeptide(L)'
;DFALVPRHQLESVGGARVHQGKITLKENGQYVSYKVLAQLEFTSERRRMGVVVQGSDGQFILIVKGADSALLPLCQDKTDKEVLSKSLLDLTDFAEQGHRVMLVCQRTLQPSEVDAYLEKYREASNLLQGRDAALDQAYTLLERDLVCVGVTCVEDKLQDEVPETVQFLLAANMHVWILTGDKLETAITIAYSSSIIQKTMKLTVIDEEEWNGVHARLQECVKDIDDGGAGAVRALVIGGVALALARERAIDLLVKICAGFRVVVCARCAPAQKAQMVTMIRDRLGKITLSVGDGGNDVPMINAAHVGVGIMGNEGMQAARSSDFAIAEYKMLKKLVAVHGRYSLLRITDLIKYSFFKNVCFCTPQIVLAFFTHLSAQSFHNSW
;
A
#
# COMPACT_ATOMS: atom_id res chain seq x y z
N ASP A 1 6.91 44.37 -2.72
CA ASP A 1 7.46 43.12 -3.26
C ASP A 1 7.46 42.01 -2.22
N PHE A 2 6.39 41.21 -2.20
CA PHE A 2 6.31 39.99 -1.38
C PHE A 2 6.63 38.80 -2.27
N ALA A 3 7.91 38.43 -2.32
CA ALA A 3 8.31 37.13 -2.83
C ALA A 3 8.16 36.11 -1.69
N LEU A 4 7.44 35.01 -1.93
CA LEU A 4 7.77 33.67 -1.43
C LEU A 4 6.84 32.57 -1.99
N VAL A 5 7.48 31.41 -2.18
CA VAL A 5 7.02 30.04 -2.50
C VAL A 5 6.87 29.68 -4.00
N PRO A 6 7.77 28.82 -4.55
CA PRO A 6 7.73 28.37 -5.93
C PRO A 6 6.53 27.48 -6.27
N ARG A 7 6.00 27.73 -7.47
CA ARG A 7 5.03 26.92 -8.20
C ARG A 7 5.66 25.61 -8.67
N HIS A 8 5.25 24.48 -8.11
CA HIS A 8 5.05 23.31 -8.95
C HIS A 8 3.86 22.51 -8.39
N GLN A 9 2.87 22.33 -9.27
CA GLN A 9 1.71 21.43 -9.15
C GLN A 9 0.66 21.77 -8.07
N LEU A 10 -0.28 22.64 -8.42
CA LEU A 10 -1.64 22.55 -7.88
C LEU A 10 -2.60 22.52 -9.07
N GLU A 11 -2.89 21.30 -9.50
CA GLU A 11 -3.88 20.98 -10.53
C GLU A 11 -5.29 21.32 -10.04
N SER A 12 -6.18 21.60 -10.99
CA SER A 12 -7.59 21.89 -10.74
C SER A 12 -8.29 20.69 -10.11
N VAL A 13 -8.53 20.72 -8.81
CA VAL A 13 -9.42 19.77 -8.13
C VAL A 13 -10.78 20.46 -7.93
N GLY A 14 -11.85 19.89 -8.50
CA GLY A 14 -13.23 20.29 -8.20
C GLY A 14 -13.68 21.68 -8.68
N GLY A 15 -13.03 22.28 -9.68
CA GLY A 15 -13.40 23.60 -10.21
C GLY A 15 -12.85 24.80 -9.41
N ALA A 16 -12.03 24.55 -8.39
CA ALA A 16 -11.30 25.59 -7.67
C ALA A 16 -10.09 26.09 -8.49
N ARG A 17 -9.91 27.41 -8.57
CA ARG A 17 -8.70 28.03 -9.14
C ARG A 17 -7.92 28.73 -8.04
N VAL A 18 -6.64 28.38 -7.91
CA VAL A 18 -5.72 28.98 -6.92
C VAL A 18 -4.79 29.95 -7.64
N HIS A 19 -4.78 31.22 -7.23
CA HIS A 19 -3.91 32.26 -7.80
C HIS A 19 -3.48 33.26 -6.72
N GLN A 20 -2.16 33.45 -6.53
CA GLN A 20 -1.59 34.49 -5.66
C GLN A 20 -2.22 34.56 -4.25
N GLY A 21 -2.31 33.44 -3.53
CA GLY A 21 -2.90 33.42 -2.18
C GLY A 21 -4.41 33.65 -2.15
N LYS A 22 -5.11 33.55 -3.29
CA LYS A 22 -6.58 33.51 -3.38
C LYS A 22 -7.05 32.18 -3.95
N ILE A 23 -8.13 31.67 -3.39
CA ILE A 23 -8.88 30.51 -3.88
C ILE A 23 -10.21 31.02 -4.40
N THR A 24 -10.55 30.72 -5.66
CA THR A 24 -11.86 31.04 -6.22
C THR A 24 -12.65 29.76 -6.42
N LEU A 25 -13.82 29.70 -5.80
CA LEU A 25 -14.76 28.58 -5.83
C LEU A 25 -16.00 28.96 -6.64
N LYS A 26 -16.69 27.97 -7.21
CA LYS A 26 -17.98 28.17 -7.87
C LYS A 26 -19.09 27.68 -6.94
N GLU A 27 -19.75 28.62 -6.27
CA GLU A 27 -20.81 28.37 -5.30
C GLU A 27 -22.15 28.75 -5.90
N ASN A 28 -23.10 27.80 -5.99
CA ASN A 28 -24.43 28.03 -6.57
C ASN A 28 -24.41 28.72 -7.95
N GLY A 29 -23.40 28.42 -8.77
CA GLY A 29 -23.24 29.00 -10.11
C GLY A 29 -22.45 30.31 -10.16
N GLN A 30 -22.17 30.95 -9.01
CA GLN A 30 -21.41 32.19 -8.90
C GLN A 30 -19.98 31.94 -8.44
N TYR A 31 -19.05 32.78 -8.87
CA TYR A 31 -17.65 32.68 -8.43
C TYR A 31 -17.44 33.50 -7.16
N VAL A 32 -17.03 32.84 -6.09
CA VAL A 32 -16.70 33.44 -4.79
C VAL A 32 -15.21 33.26 -4.55
N SER A 33 -14.53 34.35 -4.17
CA SER A 33 -13.10 34.34 -3.91
C SER A 33 -12.81 34.47 -2.41
N TYR A 34 -11.95 33.59 -1.92
CA TYR A 34 -11.41 33.57 -0.58
C TYR A 34 -9.93 33.94 -0.61
N LYS A 35 -9.49 34.82 0.29
CA LYS A 35 -8.07 35.12 0.46
C LYS A 35 -7.49 34.19 1.50
N VAL A 36 -6.51 33.37 1.12
CA VAL A 36 -5.77 32.51 2.03
C VAL A 36 -4.75 33.36 2.79
N LEU A 37 -4.85 33.36 4.11
CA LEU A 37 -3.99 34.15 4.99
C LEU A 37 -2.89 33.31 5.62
N ALA A 38 -3.20 32.05 5.95
CA ALA A 38 -2.26 31.13 6.56
C ALA A 38 -2.62 29.69 6.28
N GLN A 39 -1.61 28.82 6.31
CA GLN A 39 -1.75 27.38 6.27
C GLN A 39 -1.04 26.79 7.48
N LEU A 40 -1.78 26.05 8.29
CA LEU A 40 -1.28 25.35 9.47
C LEU A 40 -0.90 23.95 9.00
N GLU A 41 0.39 23.70 8.82
CA GLU A 41 0.89 22.48 8.18
C GLU A 41 0.60 21.20 8.97
N PHE A 42 0.40 20.11 8.24
CA PHE A 42 0.25 18.79 8.84
C PHE A 42 1.58 18.32 9.43
N THR A 43 1.54 17.78 10.65
CA THR A 43 2.63 16.97 11.18
C THR A 43 2.08 15.68 11.78
N SER A 44 2.90 14.61 11.77
CA SER A 44 2.52 13.32 12.36
C SER A 44 2.21 13.41 13.85
N GLU A 45 2.86 14.34 14.56
CA GLU A 45 2.61 14.61 15.98
C GLU A 45 1.24 15.25 16.19
N ARG A 46 0.88 16.24 15.37
CA ARG A 46 -0.39 17.00 15.49
C ARG A 46 -1.59 16.26 14.92
N ARG A 47 -1.39 15.43 13.88
CA ARG A 47 -2.42 14.63 13.17
C ARG A 47 -3.59 15.46 12.61
N ARG A 48 -3.35 16.74 12.33
CA ARG A 48 -4.33 17.69 11.80
C ARG A 48 -3.64 18.77 10.98
N MET A 49 -4.38 19.43 10.11
CA MET A 49 -3.94 20.59 9.34
C MET A 49 -5.06 21.61 9.22
N GLY A 50 -4.70 22.88 9.07
CA GLY A 50 -5.67 23.96 8.99
C GLY A 50 -5.36 24.98 7.91
N VAL A 51 -6.35 25.79 7.59
CA VAL A 51 -6.23 26.95 6.70
C VAL A 51 -7.02 28.11 7.28
N VAL A 52 -6.43 29.30 7.27
CA VAL A 52 -7.12 30.54 7.60
C VAL A 52 -7.44 31.27 6.31
N VAL A 53 -8.72 31.56 6.10
CA VAL A 53 -9.21 32.28 4.93
C VAL A 53 -10.00 33.51 5.33
N GLN A 54 -9.99 34.52 4.47
CA GLN A 54 -10.90 35.66 4.53
C GLN A 54 -11.95 35.50 3.42
N GLY A 55 -13.22 35.46 3.82
CA GLY A 55 -14.37 35.44 2.92
C GLY A 55 -14.58 36.78 2.20
N SER A 56 -15.44 36.75 1.19
CA SER A 56 -15.82 37.96 0.43
C SER A 56 -16.62 38.98 1.26
N ASP A 57 -17.25 38.51 2.33
CA ASP A 57 -17.94 39.27 3.37
C ASP A 57 -16.99 39.89 4.42
N GLY A 58 -15.68 39.63 4.30
CA GLY A 58 -14.66 40.11 5.22
C GLY A 58 -14.47 39.24 6.47
N GLN A 59 -15.26 38.17 6.64
CA GLN A 59 -15.12 37.26 7.78
C GLN A 59 -13.86 36.41 7.67
N PHE A 60 -13.21 36.18 8.82
CA PHE A 60 -12.05 35.31 8.92
C PHE A 60 -12.51 33.94 9.42
N ILE A 61 -12.16 32.89 8.69
CA ILE A 61 -12.57 31.53 8.99
C ILE A 61 -11.33 30.65 9.06
N LEU A 62 -11.16 29.96 10.19
CA LEU A 62 -10.26 28.84 10.33
C LEU A 62 -11.02 27.56 9.98
N ILE A 63 -10.47 26.76 9.06
CA ILE A 63 -10.97 25.42 8.76
C ILE A 63 -9.85 24.44 9.09
N VAL A 64 -10.15 23.40 9.87
CA VAL A 64 -9.18 22.38 10.31
C VAL A 64 -9.72 21.00 9.97
N LYS A 65 -8.88 20.16 9.37
CA LYS A 65 -9.19 18.74 9.13
C LYS A 65 -8.14 17.84 9.78
N GLY A 66 -8.54 16.70 10.32
CA GLY A 66 -7.63 15.80 11.04
C GLY A 66 -8.29 14.59 11.67
N ALA A 67 -7.48 13.85 12.44
CA ALA A 67 -7.95 12.71 13.22
C ALA A 67 -8.92 13.15 14.32
N ASP A 68 -9.88 12.30 14.63
CA ASP A 68 -10.84 12.47 15.72
C ASP A 68 -10.15 12.68 17.06
N SER A 69 -9.15 11.85 17.37
CA SER A 69 -8.36 11.97 18.60
C SER A 69 -7.66 13.33 18.75
N ALA A 70 -7.38 14.02 17.65
CA ALA A 70 -6.68 15.30 17.64
C ALA A 70 -7.63 16.51 17.65
N LEU A 71 -8.81 16.40 17.04
CA LEU A 71 -9.76 17.51 16.92
C LEU A 71 -10.82 17.54 18.02
N LEU A 72 -11.26 16.38 18.53
CA LEU A 72 -12.29 16.33 19.57
C LEU A 72 -11.93 17.12 20.84
N PRO A 73 -10.68 17.06 21.36
CA PRO A 73 -10.29 17.87 22.52
C PRO A 73 -10.37 19.37 22.27
N LEU A 74 -10.33 19.82 21.01
CA LEU A 74 -10.33 21.23 20.62
C LEU A 74 -11.75 21.77 20.35
N CYS A 75 -12.76 20.90 20.31
CA CYS A 75 -14.14 21.26 19.98
C CYS A 75 -15.03 21.59 21.20
N GLN A 76 -14.46 21.57 22.41
CA GLN A 76 -15.18 21.57 23.69
C GLN A 76 -16.29 22.62 23.76
N ASP A 77 -17.50 22.18 24.11
CA ASP A 77 -18.73 22.95 24.36
C ASP A 77 -19.24 23.89 23.25
N LYS A 78 -18.54 24.02 22.12
CA LYS A 78 -18.94 24.89 20.99
C LYS A 78 -19.72 24.16 19.92
N THR A 79 -19.60 22.84 19.86
CA THR A 79 -20.35 22.02 18.91
C THR A 79 -21.69 21.61 19.51
N ASP A 80 -22.76 21.69 18.71
CA ASP A 80 -24.04 21.13 19.07
C ASP A 80 -23.90 19.63 19.39
N LYS A 81 -24.44 19.19 20.53
CA LYS A 81 -24.29 17.81 21.02
C LYS A 81 -24.90 16.80 20.06
N GLU A 82 -26.01 17.13 19.41
CA GLU A 82 -26.67 16.24 18.45
C GLU A 82 -25.79 16.08 17.20
N VAL A 83 -25.28 17.19 16.65
CA VAL A 83 -24.37 17.18 15.49
C VAL A 83 -23.09 16.40 15.80
N LEU A 84 -22.51 16.61 16.98
CA LEU A 84 -21.31 15.90 17.41
C LEU A 84 -21.58 14.40 17.55
N SER A 85 -22.68 14.02 18.22
CA SER A 85 -23.02 12.61 18.42
C SER A 85 -23.26 11.86 17.10
N LYS A 86 -23.95 12.49 16.16
CA LYS A 86 -24.17 11.93 14.82
C LYS A 86 -22.88 11.81 14.02
N SER A 87 -22.04 12.84 14.06
CA SER A 87 -20.73 12.82 13.38
C SER A 87 -19.83 11.72 13.93
N LEU A 88 -19.84 11.48 15.24
CA LEU A 88 -19.06 10.39 15.85
C LEU A 88 -19.59 9.01 15.47
N LEU A 89 -20.91 8.86 15.32
CA LEU A 89 -21.52 7.62 14.82
C LEU A 89 -21.10 7.37 13.37
N ASP A 90 -21.28 8.35 12.47
CA ASP A 90 -20.88 8.25 11.07
C ASP A 90 -19.38 7.94 10.94
N LEU A 91 -18.53 8.56 11.76
CA LEU A 91 -17.09 8.30 11.78
C LEU A 91 -16.78 6.84 12.13
N THR A 92 -17.47 6.29 13.12
CA THR A 92 -17.32 4.90 13.55
C THR A 92 -17.76 3.96 12.44
N ASP A 93 -18.96 4.19 11.87
CA ASP A 93 -19.52 3.37 10.80
C ASP A 93 -18.62 3.35 9.56
N PHE A 94 -18.07 4.49 9.16
CA PHE A 94 -17.15 4.58 8.02
C PHE A 94 -15.80 3.93 8.30
N ALA A 95 -15.27 4.05 9.52
CA ALA A 95 -14.04 3.39 9.91
C ALA A 95 -14.20 1.86 9.92
N GLU A 96 -15.33 1.34 10.39
CA GLU A 96 -15.65 -0.09 10.37
C GLU A 96 -15.79 -0.64 8.94
N GLN A 97 -16.22 0.19 8.00
CA GLN A 97 -16.26 -0.14 6.57
C GLN A 97 -14.89 -0.03 5.88
N GLY A 98 -13.85 0.44 6.59
CA GLY A 98 -12.49 0.53 6.05
C GLY A 98 -12.16 1.82 5.32
N HIS A 99 -13.02 2.85 5.41
CA HIS A 99 -12.75 4.14 4.79
C HIS A 99 -11.75 4.96 5.60
N ARG A 100 -10.97 5.81 4.91
CA ARG A 100 -10.15 6.81 5.61
C ARG A 100 -11.04 7.96 6.06
N VAL A 101 -11.21 8.10 7.36
CA VAL A 101 -12.07 9.12 7.97
C VAL A 101 -11.27 10.31 8.50
N MET A 102 -11.81 11.52 8.35
CA MET A 102 -11.27 12.74 8.97
C MET A 102 -12.42 13.61 9.46
N LEU A 103 -12.28 14.17 10.66
CA LEU A 103 -13.16 15.25 11.13
C LEU A 103 -12.80 16.55 10.43
N VAL A 104 -13.83 17.35 10.15
CA VAL A 104 -13.69 18.72 9.67
C VAL A 104 -14.36 19.65 10.69
N CYS A 105 -13.57 20.58 11.20
CA CYS A 105 -14.01 21.59 12.15
C CYS A 105 -13.72 22.98 11.61
N GLN A 106 -14.49 23.96 12.06
CA GLN A 106 -14.31 25.36 11.69
C GLN A 106 -14.41 26.28 12.90
N ARG A 107 -13.87 27.49 12.75
CA ARG A 107 -14.06 28.59 13.70
C ARG A 107 -14.02 29.93 13.00
N THR A 108 -14.97 30.80 13.32
CA THR A 108 -14.89 32.21 12.92
C THR A 108 -13.91 32.93 13.83
N LEU A 109 -12.95 33.63 13.25
CA LEU A 109 -11.89 34.35 13.95
C LEU A 109 -12.19 35.84 14.01
N GLN A 110 -11.77 36.49 15.09
CA GLN A 110 -11.72 37.94 15.13
C GLN A 110 -10.46 38.47 14.43
N PRO A 111 -10.50 39.65 13.80
CA PRO A 111 -9.32 40.24 13.14
C PRO A 111 -8.09 40.31 14.06
N SER A 112 -8.29 40.66 15.33
CA SER A 112 -7.22 40.73 16.33
C SER A 112 -6.55 39.38 16.63
N GLU A 113 -7.29 38.26 16.52
CA GLU A 113 -6.72 36.93 16.70
C GLU A 113 -5.83 36.55 15.52
N VAL A 114 -6.23 36.95 14.30
CA VAL A 114 -5.46 36.72 13.08
C VAL A 114 -4.16 37.53 13.13
N ASP A 115 -4.23 38.79 13.53
CA ASP A 115 -3.05 39.65 13.64
C ASP A 115 -2.06 39.11 14.70
N ALA A 116 -2.55 38.72 15.88
CA ALA A 116 -1.74 38.12 16.93
C ALA A 116 -1.07 36.81 16.48
N TYR A 117 -1.80 35.97 15.74
CA TYR A 117 -1.25 34.76 15.14
C TYR A 117 -0.14 35.08 14.12
N LEU A 118 -0.37 36.03 13.21
CA LEU A 118 0.60 36.37 12.16
C LEU A 118 1.90 36.93 12.75
N GLU A 119 1.81 37.70 13.84
CA GLU A 119 2.98 38.16 14.59
C GLU A 119 3.77 36.99 15.18
N LYS A 120 3.09 36.12 15.95
CA LYS A 120 3.69 34.92 16.56
C LYS A 120 4.30 33.98 15.51
N TYR A 121 3.63 33.81 14.38
CA TYR A 121 4.08 32.98 13.27
C TYR A 121 5.35 33.53 12.62
N ARG A 122 5.46 34.86 12.45
CA ARG A 122 6.68 35.49 11.93
C ARG A 122 7.85 35.31 12.89
N GLU A 123 7.62 35.50 14.18
CA GLU A 123 8.64 35.24 15.20
C GLU A 123 9.12 33.78 15.14
N ALA A 124 8.18 32.82 15.17
CA ALA A 124 8.48 31.40 15.11
C ALA A 124 9.19 30.99 13.81
N SER A 125 8.78 31.54 12.66
CA SER A 125 9.37 31.23 11.35
C SER A 125 10.80 31.72 11.19
N ASN A 126 11.18 32.77 11.92
CA ASN A 126 12.52 33.35 11.89
C ASN A 126 13.50 32.65 12.86
N LEU A 127 13.04 31.69 13.68
CA LEU A 127 13.90 30.93 14.57
C LEU A 127 14.78 29.94 13.78
N LEU A 128 16.07 29.89 14.14
CA LEU A 128 17.03 28.92 13.59
C LEU A 128 16.96 27.54 14.28
N GLN A 129 16.58 27.50 15.56
CA GLN A 129 16.43 26.27 16.35
C GLN A 129 15.08 26.29 17.08
N GLY A 130 14.47 25.11 17.26
CA GLY A 130 13.16 24.98 17.92
C GLY A 130 11.99 25.57 17.12
N ARG A 131 12.18 25.81 15.81
CA ARG A 131 11.18 26.39 14.92
C ARG A 131 9.86 25.60 14.93
N ASP A 132 9.92 24.28 14.83
CA ASP A 132 8.71 23.44 14.73
C ASP A 132 7.84 23.53 15.99
N ALA A 133 8.46 23.49 17.16
CA ALA A 133 7.76 23.65 18.44
C ALA A 133 7.16 25.06 18.59
N ALA A 134 7.88 26.11 18.15
CA ALA A 134 7.39 27.47 18.18
C ALA A 134 6.22 27.69 17.19
N LEU A 135 6.27 27.06 16.01
CA LEU A 135 5.19 27.08 15.04
C LEU A 135 3.95 26.37 15.59
N ASP A 136 4.11 25.21 16.24
CA ASP A 136 2.98 24.50 16.85
C ASP A 136 2.30 25.31 17.97
N GLN A 137 3.10 26.03 18.77
CA GLN A 137 2.56 26.98 19.75
C GLN A 137 1.76 28.11 19.08
N ALA A 138 2.25 28.67 17.96
CA ALA A 138 1.52 29.68 17.20
C ALA A 138 0.20 29.11 16.63
N TYR A 139 0.22 27.89 16.10
CA TYR A 139 -0.98 27.22 15.58
C TYR A 139 -2.04 27.01 16.67
N THR A 140 -1.61 26.61 17.87
CA THR A 140 -2.49 26.36 19.02
C THR A 140 -3.25 27.61 19.48
N LEU A 141 -2.75 28.82 19.20
CA LEU A 141 -3.48 30.07 19.49
C LEU A 141 -4.82 30.14 18.73
N LEU A 142 -4.83 29.62 17.50
CA LEU A 142 -6.01 29.61 16.64
C LEU A 142 -6.86 28.35 16.82
N GLU A 143 -6.22 27.20 17.01
CA GLU A 143 -6.85 25.86 17.10
C GLU A 143 -7.43 25.56 18.49
N ARG A 144 -8.41 26.36 18.90
CA ARG A 144 -9.20 26.18 20.12
C ARG A 144 -10.64 26.57 19.83
N ASP A 145 -11.58 26.14 20.67
CA ASP A 145 -13.01 26.50 20.54
C ASP A 145 -13.57 26.17 19.13
N LEU A 146 -13.13 25.05 18.54
CA LEU A 146 -13.55 24.63 17.21
C LEU A 146 -15.01 24.14 17.23
N VAL A 147 -15.73 24.33 16.12
CA VAL A 147 -17.06 23.78 15.90
C VAL A 147 -16.94 22.65 14.89
N CYS A 148 -17.35 21.43 15.27
CA CYS A 148 -17.40 20.31 14.32
C CYS A 148 -18.48 20.58 13.26
N VAL A 149 -18.08 20.51 11.99
CA VAL A 149 -18.98 20.69 10.85
C VAL A 149 -19.44 19.34 10.31
N GLY A 150 -18.57 18.32 10.39
CA GLY A 150 -18.91 16.96 10.01
C GLY A 150 -17.68 16.09 9.79
N VAL A 151 -17.91 14.95 9.12
CA VAL A 151 -16.90 13.94 8.79
C VAL A 151 -16.73 13.88 7.27
N THR A 152 -15.50 13.63 6.84
CA THR A 152 -15.21 13.22 5.47
C THR A 152 -14.73 11.78 5.48
N CYS A 153 -15.20 10.99 4.52
CA CYS A 153 -14.69 9.65 4.26
C CYS A 153 -14.06 9.60 2.87
N VAL A 154 -12.89 8.99 2.78
CA VAL A 154 -12.21 8.72 1.52
C VAL A 154 -12.11 7.21 1.37
N GLU A 155 -12.82 6.68 0.38
CA GLU A 155 -12.72 5.29 -0.03
C GLU A 155 -11.51 5.12 -0.92
N ASP A 156 -10.59 4.23 -0.54
CA ASP A 156 -9.49 3.80 -1.39
C ASP A 156 -9.97 2.63 -2.24
N LYS A 157 -10.48 2.96 -3.44
CA LYS A 157 -11.10 1.96 -4.31
C LYS A 157 -10.05 1.01 -4.87
N LEU A 158 -10.33 -0.28 -4.70
CA LEU A 158 -9.63 -1.32 -5.44
C LEU A 158 -9.90 -1.19 -6.93
N GLN A 159 -8.95 -1.63 -7.75
CA GLN A 159 -9.19 -1.83 -9.18
C GLN A 159 -10.31 -2.83 -9.41
N ASP A 160 -10.93 -2.75 -10.58
CA ASP A 160 -11.98 -3.67 -11.00
C ASP A 160 -11.55 -5.13 -10.85
N GLU A 161 -12.45 -5.96 -10.34
CA GLU A 161 -12.30 -7.42 -10.21
C GLU A 161 -11.07 -7.90 -9.40
N VAL A 162 -10.48 -7.04 -8.56
CA VAL A 162 -9.38 -7.45 -7.66
C VAL A 162 -9.82 -8.58 -6.72
N PRO A 163 -10.95 -8.49 -5.99
CA PRO A 163 -11.40 -9.58 -5.11
C PRO A 163 -11.59 -10.91 -5.86
N GLU A 164 -12.22 -10.89 -7.02
CA GLU A 164 -12.50 -12.05 -7.86
C GLU A 164 -11.21 -12.69 -8.39
N THR A 165 -10.22 -11.85 -8.72
CA THR A 165 -8.90 -12.30 -9.18
C THR A 165 -8.11 -12.94 -8.04
N VAL A 166 -8.08 -12.31 -6.85
CA VAL A 166 -7.44 -12.86 -5.66
C VAL A 166 -8.07 -14.19 -5.26
N GLN A 167 -9.40 -14.27 -5.24
CA GLN A 167 -10.14 -15.50 -4.94
C GLN A 167 -9.87 -16.60 -5.96
N PHE A 168 -9.75 -16.26 -7.24
CA PHE A 168 -9.35 -17.22 -8.26
C PHE A 168 -7.93 -17.77 -8.01
N LEU A 169 -6.95 -16.90 -7.73
CA LEU A 169 -5.57 -17.29 -7.47
C LEU A 169 -5.47 -18.16 -6.21
N LEU A 170 -6.18 -17.77 -5.15
CA LEU A 170 -6.34 -18.60 -3.96
C LEU A 170 -6.97 -19.94 -4.35
N ALA A 171 -8.11 -20.00 -5.03
CA ALA A 171 -8.76 -21.26 -5.42
C ALA A 171 -7.85 -22.18 -6.27
N ALA A 172 -6.92 -21.62 -7.05
CA ALA A 172 -5.91 -22.33 -7.81
C ALA A 172 -4.70 -22.83 -6.97
N ASN A 173 -4.84 -22.81 -5.64
CA ASN A 173 -3.83 -23.24 -4.67
C ASN A 173 -2.53 -22.42 -4.69
N MET A 174 -2.61 -21.16 -5.09
CA MET A 174 -1.51 -20.21 -4.95
C MET A 174 -1.52 -19.58 -3.55
N HIS A 175 -0.32 -19.32 -3.03
CA HIS A 175 -0.16 -18.49 -1.84
C HIS A 175 -0.10 -17.03 -2.33
N VAL A 176 -0.94 -16.16 -1.77
CA VAL A 176 -1.08 -14.76 -2.24
C VAL A 176 -0.69 -13.84 -1.10
N TRP A 177 0.33 -13.02 -1.33
CA TRP A 177 0.94 -12.19 -0.30
C TRP A 177 0.93 -10.72 -0.70
N ILE A 178 0.68 -9.83 0.26
CA ILE A 178 0.70 -8.37 0.08
C ILE A 178 1.94 -7.82 0.78
N LEU A 179 2.74 -7.02 0.06
CA LEU A 179 3.90 -6.33 0.62
C LEU A 179 3.71 -4.82 0.39
N THR A 180 3.29 -4.09 1.43
CA THR A 180 2.97 -2.65 1.34
C THR A 180 3.86 -1.80 2.25
N GLY A 181 4.09 -0.56 1.83
CA GLY A 181 4.70 0.49 2.65
C GLY A 181 3.70 1.16 3.62
N ASP A 182 2.41 0.87 3.49
CA ASP A 182 1.36 1.46 4.32
C ASP A 182 1.41 1.00 5.78
N LYS A 183 0.67 1.71 6.62
CA LYS A 183 0.47 1.34 8.03
C LYS A 183 -0.27 -0.01 8.14
N LEU A 184 -0.07 -0.67 9.27
CA LEU A 184 -0.64 -1.98 9.59
C LEU A 184 -2.17 -1.99 9.43
N GLU A 185 -2.85 -0.98 9.95
CA GLU A 185 -4.31 -0.89 9.97
C GLU A 185 -4.89 -0.79 8.55
N THR A 186 -4.25 0.03 7.71
CA THR A 186 -4.59 0.19 6.30
C THR A 186 -4.34 -1.11 5.53
N ALA A 187 -3.22 -1.78 5.76
CA ALA A 187 -2.89 -3.05 5.12
C ALA A 187 -3.92 -4.14 5.46
N ILE A 188 -4.34 -4.24 6.73
CA ILE A 188 -5.40 -5.16 7.17
C ILE A 188 -6.73 -4.84 6.49
N THR A 189 -7.08 -3.56 6.41
CA THR A 189 -8.32 -3.09 5.79
C THR A 189 -8.37 -3.42 4.29
N ILE A 190 -7.29 -3.17 3.56
CA ILE A 190 -7.14 -3.53 2.14
C ILE A 190 -7.18 -5.05 1.97
N ALA A 191 -6.56 -5.80 2.89
CA ALA A 191 -6.58 -7.26 2.85
C ALA A 191 -7.99 -7.85 3.00
N TYR A 192 -8.83 -7.29 3.88
CA TYR A 192 -10.24 -7.68 3.96
C TYR A 192 -11.03 -7.25 2.73
N SER A 193 -10.84 -6.01 2.26
CA SER A 193 -11.57 -5.45 1.12
C SER A 193 -11.25 -6.18 -0.19
N SER A 194 -9.99 -6.57 -0.38
CA SER A 194 -9.52 -7.38 -1.52
C SER A 194 -9.86 -8.86 -1.38
N SER A 195 -10.54 -9.25 -0.29
CA SER A 195 -10.88 -10.63 0.03
C SER A 195 -9.68 -11.58 0.06
N ILE A 196 -8.47 -11.08 0.29
CA ILE A 196 -7.29 -11.92 0.50
C ILE A 196 -7.36 -12.58 1.88
N ILE A 197 -7.77 -11.83 2.91
CA ILE A 197 -8.10 -12.34 4.22
C ILE A 197 -9.61 -12.53 4.28
N GLN A 198 -10.03 -13.77 4.52
CA GLN A 198 -11.45 -14.11 4.68
C GLN A 198 -11.79 -14.20 6.16
N LYS A 199 -13.04 -13.88 6.53
CA LYS A 199 -13.51 -13.95 7.94
C LYS A 199 -13.41 -15.36 8.55
N THR A 200 -13.31 -16.39 7.72
CA THR A 200 -13.14 -17.79 8.12
C THR A 200 -11.69 -18.15 8.46
N MET A 201 -10.72 -17.28 8.13
CA MET A 201 -9.30 -17.53 8.38
C MET A 201 -8.93 -17.18 9.83
N LYS A 202 -8.04 -17.98 10.43
CA LYS A 202 -7.40 -17.60 11.69
C LYS A 202 -6.32 -16.55 11.39
N LEU A 203 -6.56 -15.31 11.82
CA LEU A 203 -5.64 -14.18 11.65
C LEU A 203 -4.64 -14.14 12.81
N THR A 204 -3.36 -14.06 12.48
CA THR A 204 -2.27 -13.78 13.44
C THR A 204 -1.59 -12.47 13.06
N VAL A 205 -1.40 -11.58 14.04
CA VAL A 205 -0.78 -10.26 13.83
C VAL A 205 0.48 -10.15 14.69
N ILE A 206 1.58 -9.70 14.07
CA ILE A 206 2.89 -9.48 14.70
C ILE A 206 3.34 -8.05 14.38
N ASP A 207 3.22 -7.12 15.32
CA ASP A 207 3.66 -5.71 15.17
C ASP A 207 4.62 -5.29 16.30
N GLU A 208 5.20 -6.26 17.01
CA GLU A 208 6.16 -6.02 18.07
C GLU A 208 7.47 -5.42 17.51
N GLU A 209 8.00 -4.40 18.20
CA GLU A 209 9.25 -3.72 17.81
C GLU A 209 10.50 -4.32 18.47
N GLU A 210 10.32 -5.19 19.47
CA GLU A 210 11.40 -5.85 20.21
C GLU A 210 11.50 -7.34 19.91
N TRP A 211 12.73 -7.85 19.84
CA TRP A 211 12.99 -9.25 19.51
C TRP A 211 12.27 -10.25 20.43
N ASN A 212 12.21 -9.98 21.73
CA ASN A 212 11.59 -10.92 22.68
C ASN A 212 10.09 -11.08 22.39
N GLY A 213 9.39 -9.98 22.08
CA GLY A 213 7.99 -10.00 21.68
C GLY A 213 7.78 -10.72 20.35
N VAL A 214 8.57 -10.36 19.34
CA VAL A 214 8.54 -11.01 18.02
C VAL A 214 8.78 -12.52 18.15
N HIS A 215 9.81 -12.94 18.91
CA HIS A 215 10.15 -14.35 19.06
C HIS A 215 9.05 -15.16 19.73
N ALA A 216 8.43 -14.61 20.79
CA ALA A 216 7.31 -15.26 21.46
C ALA A 216 6.13 -15.49 20.50
N ARG A 217 5.78 -14.49 19.69
CA ARG A 217 4.73 -14.61 18.66
C ARG A 217 5.07 -15.60 17.57
N LEU A 218 6.31 -15.62 17.09
CA LEU A 218 6.75 -16.61 16.10
C LEU A 218 6.65 -18.03 16.65
N GLN A 219 7.03 -18.26 17.92
CA GLN A 219 6.87 -19.56 18.56
C GLN A 219 5.40 -19.96 18.71
N GLU A 220 4.52 -19.02 19.07
CA GLU A 220 3.07 -19.23 19.11
C GLU A 220 2.54 -19.65 17.73
N CYS A 221 2.97 -18.96 16.65
CA CYS A 221 2.60 -19.31 15.28
C CYS A 221 3.04 -20.73 14.90
N VAL A 222 4.25 -21.13 15.29
CA VAL A 222 4.76 -22.48 14.98
C VAL A 222 3.95 -23.54 15.70
N LYS A 223 3.65 -23.35 16.99
CA LYS A 223 2.77 -24.25 17.74
C LYS A 223 1.39 -24.31 17.10
N ASP A 224 0.82 -23.17 16.73
CA ASP A 224 -0.46 -23.10 16.04
C ASP A 224 -0.49 -23.85 14.70
N ILE A 225 0.63 -23.87 13.96
CA ILE A 225 0.78 -24.66 12.74
C ILE A 225 0.84 -26.16 13.06
N ASP A 226 1.64 -26.53 14.06
CA ASP A 226 1.91 -27.93 14.43
C ASP A 226 0.67 -28.58 15.11
N ASP A 227 -0.06 -27.84 15.95
CA ASP A 227 -1.24 -28.30 16.71
C ASP A 227 -2.55 -28.21 15.92
N GLY A 228 -2.65 -27.24 15.00
CA GLY A 228 -3.88 -27.03 14.25
C GLY A 228 -4.02 -28.02 13.11
N GLY A 229 -5.04 -28.88 13.18
CA GLY A 229 -5.38 -29.86 12.16
C GLY A 229 -5.38 -29.26 10.75
N ALA A 230 -4.96 -30.06 9.76
CA ALA A 230 -4.63 -29.70 8.38
C ALA A 230 -5.68 -28.90 7.56
N GLY A 231 -6.83 -28.55 8.15
CA GLY A 231 -7.92 -27.81 7.50
C GLY A 231 -8.03 -26.31 7.85
N ALA A 232 -7.34 -25.79 8.87
CA ALA A 232 -7.46 -24.37 9.22
C ALA A 232 -6.66 -23.47 8.26
N VAL A 233 -7.36 -22.64 7.49
CA VAL A 233 -6.74 -21.62 6.63
C VAL A 233 -6.27 -20.46 7.52
N ARG A 234 -4.98 -20.16 7.48
CA ARG A 234 -4.33 -19.16 8.33
C ARG A 234 -3.86 -17.96 7.52
N ALA A 235 -3.95 -16.77 8.10
CA ALA A 235 -3.45 -15.52 7.55
C ALA A 235 -2.51 -14.83 8.54
N LEU A 236 -1.36 -14.36 8.06
CA LEU A 236 -0.35 -13.66 8.87
C LEU A 236 -0.31 -12.19 8.45
N VAL A 237 -0.29 -11.29 9.43
CA VAL A 237 0.05 -9.88 9.23
C VAL A 237 1.30 -9.59 10.05
N ILE A 238 2.34 -9.06 9.42
CA ILE A 238 3.61 -8.74 10.08
C ILE A 238 4.07 -7.32 9.75
N GLY A 239 4.46 -6.55 10.77
CA GLY A 239 5.04 -5.22 10.61
C GLY A 239 6.49 -5.27 10.08
N GLY A 240 6.92 -4.23 9.38
CA GLY A 240 8.24 -4.17 8.74
C GLY A 240 9.42 -4.32 9.70
N VAL A 241 9.31 -3.82 10.94
CA VAL A 241 10.33 -3.97 11.99
C VAL A 241 10.39 -5.42 12.47
N ALA A 242 9.23 -6.00 12.81
CA ALA A 242 9.12 -7.41 13.20
C ALA A 242 9.65 -8.35 12.10
N LEU A 243 9.34 -8.06 10.84
CA LEU A 243 9.84 -8.82 9.68
C LEU A 243 11.37 -8.77 9.57
N ALA A 244 11.98 -7.59 9.76
CA ALA A 244 13.44 -7.45 9.76
C ALA A 244 14.08 -8.28 10.86
N LEU A 245 13.59 -8.14 12.10
CA LEU A 245 14.07 -8.88 13.26
C LEU A 245 13.93 -10.40 13.07
N ALA A 246 12.76 -10.85 12.59
CA ALA A 246 12.49 -12.25 12.30
C ALA A 246 13.46 -12.81 11.24
N ARG A 247 13.71 -12.05 10.16
CA ARG A 247 14.64 -12.46 9.11
C ARG A 247 16.08 -12.52 9.60
N GLU A 248 16.52 -11.57 10.41
CA GLU A 248 17.90 -11.53 10.90
C GLU A 248 18.20 -12.61 11.95
N ARG A 249 17.25 -12.86 12.85
CA ARG A 249 17.50 -13.69 14.04
C ARG A 249 16.86 -15.08 14.00
N ALA A 250 15.81 -15.28 13.21
CA ALA A 250 15.11 -16.58 13.12
C ALA A 250 14.51 -16.83 11.73
N ILE A 251 15.34 -16.71 10.70
CA ILE A 251 14.94 -16.93 9.31
C ILE A 251 14.28 -18.29 9.07
N ASP A 252 14.75 -19.36 9.71
CA ASP A 252 14.20 -20.70 9.50
C ASP A 252 12.81 -20.86 10.11
N LEU A 253 12.54 -20.22 11.27
CA LEU A 253 11.18 -20.13 11.82
C LEU A 253 10.28 -19.33 10.88
N LEU A 254 10.75 -18.17 10.41
CA LEU A 254 9.98 -17.31 9.52
C LEU A 254 9.61 -18.06 8.24
N VAL A 255 10.54 -18.82 7.65
CA VAL A 255 10.30 -19.66 6.47
C VAL A 255 9.30 -20.77 6.77
N LYS A 256 9.42 -21.48 7.91
CA LYS A 256 8.44 -22.51 8.34
C LYS A 256 7.04 -21.91 8.45
N ILE A 257 6.92 -20.74 9.08
CA ILE A 257 5.64 -20.02 9.23
C ILE A 257 5.10 -19.63 7.85
N CYS A 258 5.91 -18.99 7.02
CA CYS A 258 5.52 -18.59 5.67
C CYS A 258 5.05 -19.77 4.80
N ALA A 259 5.63 -20.97 4.97
CA ALA A 259 5.20 -22.16 4.27
C ALA A 259 3.82 -22.69 4.76
N GLY A 260 3.50 -22.49 6.04
CA GLY A 260 2.23 -22.90 6.64
C GLY A 260 1.08 -21.92 6.43
N PHE A 261 1.36 -20.68 6.03
CA PHE A 261 0.38 -19.63 5.82
C PHE A 261 0.10 -19.39 4.33
N ARG A 262 -1.17 -19.49 3.96
CA ARG A 262 -1.61 -19.29 2.56
C ARG A 262 -1.61 -17.80 2.18
N VAL A 263 -1.85 -16.95 3.17
CA VAL A 263 -1.94 -15.50 3.03
C VAL A 263 -0.99 -14.84 4.02
N VAL A 264 -0.15 -13.94 3.53
CA VAL A 264 0.78 -13.15 4.33
C VAL A 264 0.67 -11.68 3.90
N VAL A 265 0.53 -10.78 4.86
CA VAL A 265 0.50 -9.33 4.64
C VAL A 265 1.65 -8.72 5.42
N CYS A 266 2.61 -8.13 4.72
CA CYS A 266 3.69 -7.38 5.33
C CYS A 266 3.39 -5.89 5.19
N ALA A 267 3.26 -5.19 6.33
CA ALA A 267 3.00 -3.75 6.38
C ALA A 267 4.27 -2.97 6.71
N ARG A 268 4.29 -1.66 6.44
CA ARG A 268 5.42 -0.75 6.68
C ARG A 268 6.75 -1.25 6.08
N CYS A 269 6.68 -1.93 4.94
CA CYS A 269 7.85 -2.53 4.29
C CYS A 269 8.59 -1.51 3.41
N ALA A 270 9.88 -1.34 3.66
CA ALA A 270 10.77 -0.63 2.76
C ALA A 270 10.96 -1.42 1.44
N PRO A 271 11.27 -0.75 0.30
CA PRO A 271 11.51 -1.41 -0.99
C PRO A 271 12.50 -2.59 -0.92
N ALA A 272 13.60 -2.42 -0.18
CA ALA A 272 14.58 -3.47 0.03
C ALA A 272 14.01 -4.69 0.78
N GLN A 273 13.15 -4.46 1.76
CA GLN A 273 12.51 -5.54 2.54
C GLN A 273 11.56 -6.35 1.67
N LYS A 274 10.82 -5.71 0.74
CA LYS A 274 9.97 -6.42 -0.21
C LYS A 274 10.77 -7.42 -1.07
N ALA A 275 11.88 -6.95 -1.64
CA ALA A 275 12.78 -7.80 -2.44
C ALA A 275 13.44 -8.92 -1.63
N GLN A 276 13.84 -8.63 -0.38
CA GLN A 276 14.41 -9.61 0.53
C GLN A 276 13.41 -10.71 0.89
N MET A 277 12.13 -10.36 1.08
CA MET A 277 11.06 -11.33 1.32
C MET A 277 10.90 -12.28 0.12
N VAL A 278 10.80 -11.74 -1.09
CA VAL A 278 10.68 -12.54 -2.32
C VAL A 278 11.88 -13.46 -2.49
N THR A 279 13.10 -12.95 -2.31
CA THR A 279 14.35 -13.71 -2.41
C THR A 279 14.39 -14.85 -1.40
N MET A 280 14.03 -14.58 -0.14
CA MET A 280 13.99 -15.59 0.92
C MET A 280 13.08 -16.76 0.53
N ILE A 281 11.88 -16.49 0.00
CA ILE A 281 10.92 -17.53 -0.37
C ILE A 281 11.35 -18.28 -1.61
N ARG A 282 11.85 -17.57 -2.61
CA ARG A 282 12.41 -18.14 -3.83
C ARG A 282 13.49 -19.16 -3.50
N ASP A 283 14.45 -18.77 -2.68
CA ASP A 283 15.66 -19.56 -2.43
C ASP A 283 15.44 -20.65 -1.38
N ARG A 284 14.56 -20.44 -0.40
CA ARG A 284 14.38 -21.37 0.74
C ARG A 284 13.21 -22.35 0.58
N LEU A 285 12.15 -22.00 -0.16
CA LEU A 285 11.00 -22.90 -0.39
C LEU A 285 11.05 -23.63 -1.74
N GLY A 286 11.96 -23.26 -2.64
CA GLY A 286 12.08 -23.87 -3.97
C GLY A 286 10.81 -23.74 -4.80
N LYS A 287 9.98 -22.72 -4.54
CA LYS A 287 8.73 -22.44 -5.26
C LYS A 287 8.97 -21.40 -6.34
N ILE A 288 8.20 -21.47 -7.42
CA ILE A 288 8.16 -20.42 -8.41
C ILE A 288 7.41 -19.23 -7.82
N THR A 289 8.02 -18.05 -7.93
CA THR A 289 7.54 -16.80 -7.34
C THR A 289 7.14 -15.85 -8.47
N LEU A 290 6.01 -15.19 -8.29
CA LEU A 290 5.52 -14.14 -9.17
C LEU A 290 5.35 -12.87 -8.35
N SER A 291 5.95 -11.77 -8.79
CA SER A 291 5.83 -10.45 -8.16
C SER A 291 5.02 -9.52 -9.07
N VAL A 292 4.11 -8.75 -8.48
CA VAL A 292 3.32 -7.73 -9.18
C VAL A 292 3.53 -6.38 -8.52
N GLY A 293 3.73 -5.33 -9.30
CA GLY A 293 3.82 -3.95 -8.80
C GLY A 293 3.61 -2.92 -9.90
N ASP A 294 3.31 -1.69 -9.52
CA ASP A 294 3.03 -0.57 -10.43
C ASP A 294 4.08 0.57 -10.30
N GLY A 295 4.64 0.75 -9.10
CA GLY A 295 5.58 1.82 -8.80
C GLY A 295 7.07 1.46 -8.92
N GLY A 296 7.92 2.49 -8.97
CA GLY A 296 9.38 2.34 -8.91
C GLY A 296 9.88 1.65 -7.63
N ASN A 297 9.12 1.78 -6.53
CA ASN A 297 9.40 1.12 -5.25
C ASN A 297 9.31 -0.40 -5.31
N ASP A 298 8.60 -0.96 -6.29
CA ASP A 298 8.39 -2.39 -6.44
C ASP A 298 9.34 -3.03 -7.44
N VAL A 299 10.11 -2.23 -8.20
CA VAL A 299 11.10 -2.73 -9.18
C VAL A 299 12.08 -3.73 -8.56
N PRO A 300 12.68 -3.49 -7.36
CA PRO A 300 13.55 -4.50 -6.73
C PRO A 300 12.83 -5.81 -6.42
N MET A 301 11.56 -5.75 -6.04
CA MET A 301 10.73 -6.92 -5.73
C MET A 301 10.34 -7.70 -7.00
N ILE A 302 10.05 -6.99 -8.09
CA ILE A 302 9.76 -7.55 -9.42
C ILE A 302 10.99 -8.30 -9.92
N ASN A 303 12.16 -7.69 -9.88
CA ASN A 303 13.43 -8.29 -10.33
C ASN A 303 13.88 -9.48 -9.47
N ALA A 304 13.46 -9.55 -8.21
CA ALA A 304 13.82 -10.65 -7.32
C ALA A 304 13.00 -11.93 -7.57
N ALA A 305 11.83 -11.83 -8.21
CA ALA A 305 10.98 -12.99 -8.50
C ALA A 305 11.46 -13.79 -9.72
N HIS A 306 10.91 -15.00 -9.89
CA HIS A 306 11.10 -15.76 -11.13
C HIS A 306 10.33 -15.16 -12.30
N VAL A 307 9.17 -14.55 -12.02
CA VAL A 307 8.35 -13.83 -13.00
C VAL A 307 7.95 -12.49 -12.40
N GLY A 308 8.40 -11.42 -13.04
CA GLY A 308 8.02 -10.05 -12.71
C GLY A 308 6.88 -9.56 -13.59
N VAL A 309 5.83 -9.01 -12.99
CA VAL A 309 4.70 -8.40 -13.69
C VAL A 309 4.56 -6.94 -13.27
N GLY A 310 4.65 -6.03 -14.24
CA GLY A 310 4.44 -4.61 -14.02
C GLY A 310 3.01 -4.20 -14.40
N ILE A 311 2.35 -3.43 -13.55
CA ILE A 311 1.07 -2.79 -13.88
C ILE A 311 1.36 -1.41 -14.48
N MET A 312 0.74 -1.11 -15.62
CA MET A 312 0.84 0.18 -16.29
C MET A 312 -0.04 1.20 -15.58
N GLY A 313 0.49 1.82 -14.52
CA GLY A 313 -0.21 2.83 -13.71
C GLY A 313 0.01 4.27 -14.18
N ASN A 314 -0.79 5.18 -13.61
CA ASN A 314 -0.67 6.63 -13.84
C ASN A 314 0.53 7.27 -13.14
N GLU A 315 1.09 6.62 -12.11
CA GLU A 315 2.23 7.13 -11.32
C GLU A 315 3.59 6.95 -12.02
N GLY A 316 3.61 6.21 -13.14
CA GLY A 316 4.79 6.04 -13.98
C GLY A 316 4.93 4.62 -14.55
N MET A 317 5.71 4.48 -15.62
CA MET A 317 5.93 3.19 -16.30
C MET A 317 7.19 2.45 -15.80
N GLN A 318 7.71 2.77 -14.62
CA GLN A 318 8.98 2.19 -14.15
C GLN A 318 8.87 0.68 -13.90
N ALA A 319 7.84 0.24 -13.16
CA ALA A 319 7.59 -1.18 -12.91
C ALA A 319 7.36 -1.95 -14.22
N ALA A 320 6.50 -1.43 -15.11
CA ALA A 320 6.21 -2.03 -16.42
C ALA A 320 7.47 -2.22 -17.28
N ARG A 321 8.37 -1.23 -17.31
CA ARG A 321 9.62 -1.29 -18.10
C ARG A 321 10.65 -2.26 -17.53
N SER A 322 10.58 -2.55 -16.23
CA SER A 322 11.50 -3.45 -15.52
C SER A 322 10.87 -4.81 -15.21
N SER A 323 9.80 -5.18 -15.92
CA SER A 323 9.07 -6.44 -15.69
C SER A 323 9.12 -7.36 -16.92
N ASP A 324 8.94 -8.66 -16.72
CA ASP A 324 8.85 -9.64 -17.82
C ASP A 324 7.55 -9.47 -18.61
N PHE A 325 6.46 -9.13 -17.90
CA PHE A 325 5.15 -8.85 -18.48
C PHE A 325 4.60 -7.54 -17.97
N ALA A 326 4.12 -6.69 -18.89
CA ALA A 326 3.36 -5.49 -18.55
C ALA A 326 1.87 -5.71 -18.79
N ILE A 327 1.03 -5.48 -17.77
CA ILE A 327 -0.44 -5.54 -17.86
C ILE A 327 -1.06 -4.20 -17.49
N ALA A 328 -2.27 -3.91 -17.95
CA ALA A 328 -2.93 -2.63 -17.66
C ALA A 328 -3.55 -2.59 -16.25
N GLU A 329 -4.18 -3.70 -15.84
CA GLU A 329 -4.94 -3.80 -14.59
C GLU A 329 -4.71 -5.16 -13.95
N TYR A 330 -4.86 -5.23 -12.62
CA TYR A 330 -4.62 -6.45 -11.84
C TYR A 330 -5.47 -7.64 -12.31
N LYS A 331 -6.72 -7.42 -12.74
CA LYS A 331 -7.64 -8.47 -13.23
C LYS A 331 -7.09 -9.30 -14.40
N MET A 332 -6.20 -8.72 -15.20
CA MET A 332 -5.57 -9.42 -16.32
C MET A 332 -4.63 -10.54 -15.87
N LEU A 333 -4.15 -10.50 -14.61
CA LEU A 333 -3.30 -11.52 -14.02
C LEU A 333 -3.96 -12.90 -14.03
N LYS A 334 -5.28 -12.96 -13.81
CA LYS A 334 -6.07 -14.20 -13.90
C LYS A 334 -5.88 -14.88 -15.26
N LYS A 335 -6.03 -14.12 -16.36
CA LYS A 335 -5.88 -14.66 -17.72
C LYS A 335 -4.42 -14.98 -18.04
N LEU A 336 -3.49 -14.12 -17.62
CA LEU A 336 -2.06 -14.32 -17.82
C LEU A 336 -1.59 -15.66 -17.21
N VAL A 337 -1.93 -15.91 -15.95
CA VAL A 337 -1.50 -17.13 -15.25
C VAL A 337 -2.29 -18.36 -15.73
N ALA A 338 -3.62 -18.27 -15.75
CA ALA A 338 -4.47 -19.45 -15.97
C ALA A 338 -4.50 -19.95 -17.41
N VAL A 339 -4.44 -19.03 -18.38
CA VAL A 339 -4.55 -19.36 -19.80
C VAL A 339 -3.17 -19.41 -20.42
N HIS A 340 -2.45 -18.28 -20.40
CA HIS A 340 -1.16 -18.18 -21.08
C HIS A 340 -0.08 -18.99 -20.34
N GLY A 341 0.01 -18.88 -19.02
CA GLY A 341 0.95 -19.66 -18.21
C GLY A 341 0.74 -21.16 -18.37
N ARG A 342 -0.49 -21.65 -18.20
CA ARG A 342 -0.81 -23.08 -18.34
C ARG A 342 -0.54 -23.61 -19.74
N TYR A 343 -0.97 -22.91 -20.80
CA TYR A 343 -0.73 -23.38 -22.17
C TYR A 343 0.75 -23.34 -22.55
N SER A 344 1.48 -22.32 -22.10
CA SER A 344 2.93 -22.27 -22.31
C SER A 344 3.62 -23.47 -21.68
N LEU A 345 3.29 -23.79 -20.42
CA LEU A 345 3.85 -24.94 -19.71
C LEU A 345 3.59 -26.26 -20.45
N LEU A 346 2.34 -26.51 -20.87
CA LEU A 346 1.97 -27.74 -21.57
C LEU A 346 2.68 -27.87 -22.93
N ARG A 347 2.65 -26.80 -23.73
CA ARG A 347 3.26 -26.80 -25.08
C ARG A 347 4.78 -26.98 -25.03
N ILE A 348 5.45 -26.29 -24.10
CA ILE A 348 6.90 -26.42 -23.94
C ILE A 348 7.26 -27.82 -23.44
N THR A 349 6.49 -28.37 -22.49
CA THR A 349 6.72 -29.74 -22.00
C THR A 349 6.60 -30.76 -23.12
N ASP A 350 5.57 -30.67 -23.95
CA ASP A 350 5.35 -31.59 -25.07
C ASP A 350 6.43 -31.44 -26.14
N LEU A 351 6.82 -30.19 -26.45
CA LEU A 351 7.91 -29.91 -27.39
C LEU A 351 9.24 -30.53 -26.93
N ILE A 352 9.59 -30.38 -25.64
CA ILE A 352 10.82 -30.94 -25.07
C ILE A 352 10.79 -32.47 -25.16
N LYS A 353 9.70 -33.10 -24.70
CA LYS A 353 9.54 -34.57 -24.75
C LYS A 353 9.64 -35.09 -26.19
N TYR A 354 8.95 -34.43 -27.12
CA TYR A 354 8.98 -34.80 -28.53
C TYR A 354 10.37 -34.62 -29.14
N SER A 355 11.10 -33.55 -28.79
CA SER A 355 12.46 -33.32 -29.27
C SER A 355 13.41 -34.44 -28.85
N PHE A 356 13.36 -34.85 -27.57
CA PHE A 356 14.13 -36.00 -27.08
C PHE A 356 13.72 -37.30 -27.78
N PHE A 357 12.42 -37.57 -27.87
CA PHE A 357 11.89 -38.76 -28.54
C PHE A 357 12.38 -38.85 -29.99
N LYS A 358 12.25 -37.75 -30.75
CA LYS A 358 12.70 -37.65 -32.15
C LYS A 358 14.18 -37.95 -32.28
N ASN A 359 15.01 -37.35 -31.44
CA ASN A 359 16.46 -37.54 -31.48
C ASN A 359 16.86 -38.97 -31.09
N VAL A 360 16.22 -39.56 -30.08
CA VAL A 360 16.44 -40.96 -29.70
C VAL A 360 16.05 -41.89 -30.85
N CYS A 361 14.88 -41.68 -31.48
CA CYS A 361 14.45 -42.46 -32.63
C CYS A 361 15.43 -42.36 -33.80
N PHE A 362 15.99 -41.18 -34.06
CA PHE A 362 16.96 -40.96 -35.12
C PHE A 362 18.32 -41.63 -34.85
N CYS A 363 18.81 -41.56 -33.61
CA CYS A 363 20.10 -42.12 -33.21
C CYS A 363 20.06 -43.63 -32.96
N THR A 364 18.91 -44.21 -32.63
CA THR A 364 18.80 -45.64 -32.30
C THR A 364 19.26 -46.57 -33.43
N PRO A 365 18.87 -46.36 -34.71
CA PRO A 365 19.39 -47.15 -35.83
C PRO A 365 20.92 -47.14 -35.94
N GLN A 366 21.57 -45.99 -35.68
CA GLN A 366 23.04 -45.87 -35.70
C GLN A 366 23.70 -46.75 -34.63
N ILE A 367 23.11 -46.78 -33.43
CA ILE A 367 23.58 -47.62 -32.32
C ILE A 367 23.41 -49.10 -32.67
N VAL A 368 22.27 -49.48 -33.27
CA VAL A 368 22.01 -50.85 -33.70
C VAL A 368 23.01 -51.29 -34.79
N LEU A 369 23.28 -50.44 -35.79
CA LEU A 369 24.26 -50.73 -36.84
C LEU A 369 25.65 -51.02 -36.25
N ALA A 370 26.06 -50.27 -35.23
CA ALA A 370 27.38 -50.40 -34.62
C ALA A 370 27.65 -51.82 -34.08
N PHE A 371 26.62 -52.55 -33.65
CA PHE A 371 26.74 -53.96 -33.23
C PHE A 371 27.02 -54.92 -34.40
N PHE A 372 26.57 -54.59 -35.61
CA PHE A 372 26.81 -55.39 -36.82
C PHE A 372 28.13 -55.04 -37.50
N THR A 373 28.67 -53.84 -37.27
CA THR A 373 29.91 -53.36 -37.91
C THR A 373 31.12 -53.35 -36.97
N HIS A 374 31.07 -54.06 -35.85
CA HIS A 374 32.16 -54.13 -34.87
C HIS A 374 32.63 -52.74 -34.38
N LEU A 375 31.69 -51.83 -34.15
CA LEU A 375 31.95 -50.46 -33.69
C LEU A 375 32.86 -49.62 -34.63
N SER A 376 32.83 -49.88 -35.93
CA SER A 376 33.64 -49.16 -36.94
C SER A 376 33.30 -47.68 -37.13
N ALA A 377 32.29 -47.16 -36.43
CA ALA A 377 31.77 -45.79 -36.56
C ALA A 377 31.24 -45.42 -37.98
N GLN A 378 30.89 -46.41 -38.82
CA GLN A 378 30.25 -46.16 -40.11
C GLN A 378 28.86 -45.56 -39.91
N SER A 379 28.54 -44.48 -40.64
CA SER A 379 27.22 -43.84 -40.57
C SER A 379 26.15 -44.70 -41.23
N PHE A 380 25.02 -44.88 -40.55
CA PHE A 380 23.81 -45.50 -41.07
C PHE A 380 23.06 -44.55 -42.01
N HIS A 381 23.11 -43.24 -41.72
CA HIS A 381 22.45 -42.20 -42.50
C HIS A 381 23.42 -41.53 -43.47
N ASN A 382 22.91 -40.99 -44.59
CA ASN A 382 23.68 -40.09 -45.43
C ASN A 382 23.96 -38.78 -44.67
N SER A 383 25.03 -38.08 -45.07
CA SER A 383 25.50 -36.88 -44.38
C SER A 383 24.59 -35.64 -44.51
N TRP A 384 23.60 -35.69 -45.41
CA TRP A 384 22.67 -34.60 -45.71
C TRP A 384 21.22 -35.08 -45.73
#